data_AF-A0AA38GCX9-F1
#
_entry.id   AF-A0AA38GCX9-F1
#
_cell.length_a   1.000
_cell.length_b   1.000
_cell.length_c   1.000
_cell.angle_alpha   90.00
_cell.angle_beta   90.00
_cell.angle_gamma   90.00
#
_symmetry.space_group_name_H-M   'P 1'
#
loop_
_entity.id
_entity.type
_entity.pdbx_description
1 polymer ?
#
loop_
_entity_poly.entity_id
_entity_poly.type
_entity_poly.pdbx_seq_one_letter_code
_entity_poly.pdbx_strand_id
1 'polypeptide(L)' 'MKQAVDTALQAGYRHLDTASIYDTEPALGEALNHTILTGIINRDEVFVTSKLFV' A
#
# COMPACT_ATOMS: atom_id res chain seq x y z
N MET A 1 -4.87 -5.19 -8.09
CA MET A 1 -3.91 -4.62 -7.11
C MET A 1 -4.52 -4.47 -5.72
N LYS A 2 -5.64 -3.74 -5.54
CA LYS A 2 -6.29 -3.56 -4.22
C LYS A 2 -6.43 -4.84 -3.39
N GLN A 3 -7.00 -5.90 -3.97
CA GLN A 3 -7.17 -7.19 -3.28
C GLN A 3 -5.82 -7.80 -2.82
N ALA A 4 -4.75 -7.64 -3.59
CA ALA A 4 -3.43 -8.15 -3.21
C ALA A 4 -2.86 -7.38 -2.02
N VAL A 5 -3.03 -6.06 -1.98
CA VAL A 5 -2.63 -5.22 -0.84
C VAL A 5 -3.43 -5.59 0.40
N ASP A 6 -4.75 -5.74 0.27
CA ASP A 6 -5.63 -6.13 1.38
C ASP A 6 -5.21 -7.49 1.97
N THR A 7 -4.98 -8.50 1.12
CA THR A 7 -4.49 -9.82 1.55
C THR A 7 -3.11 -9.73 2.21
N ALA A 8 -2.19 -8.92 1.69
CA ALA A 8 -0.87 -8.75 2.27
C ALA A 8 -0.95 -8.10 3.67
N LEU A 9 -1.76 -7.07 3.84
CA LEU A 9 -1.97 -6.41 5.14
C LEU A 9 -2.59 -7.37 6.17
N GLN A 10 -3.55 -8.20 5.76
CA GLN A 10 -4.15 -9.26 6.57
C GLN A 10 -3.14 -10.35 6.95
N ALA A 11 -2.22 -10.68 6.05
CA ALA A 11 -1.12 -11.61 6.31
C ALA A 11 0.00 -11.01 7.18
N GLY A 12 -0.11 -9.75 7.61
CA GLY A 12 0.83 -9.08 8.50
C GLY A 12 1.96 -8.32 7.79
N TYR A 13 1.93 -8.20 6.46
CA TYR A 13 2.91 -7.37 5.75
C TYR A 13 2.73 -5.90 6.14
N ARG A 14 3.86 -5.21 6.33
CA ARG A 14 3.92 -3.78 6.66
C ARG A 14 4.87 -2.99 5.77
N HIS A 15 5.64 -3.67 4.90
CA HIS A 15 6.48 -3.02 3.89
C HIS A 15 5.84 -3.21 2.52
N LEU A 16 5.52 -2.09 1.86
CA LEU A 16 4.93 -2.04 0.53
C LEU A 16 5.91 -1.31 -0.39
N ASP A 17 6.25 -1.94 -1.51
CA ASP A 17 7.14 -1.39 -2.53
C ASP A 17 6.35 -1.13 -3.82
N THR A 18 6.57 0.04 -4.42
CA THR A 18 5.94 0.48 -5.67
C THR A 18 6.90 1.36 -6.47
N ALA A 19 6.49 1.81 -7.65
CA ALA A 19 7.20 2.80 -8.47
C ALA A 19 6.22 3.49 -9.42
N SER A 20 6.57 4.69 -9.89
CA SER A 20 5.73 5.43 -10.84
C SER A 20 5.49 4.66 -12.14
N ILE A 21 6.51 3.97 -12.66
CA ILE A 21 6.40 3.17 -13.90
C ILE A 21 5.55 1.90 -13.74
N TYR A 22 5.19 1.49 -12.52
CA TYR A 22 4.38 0.28 -12.34
C TYR A 22 2.90 0.54 -12.59
N ASP A 23 2.47 1.81 -12.69
CA ASP A 23 1.06 2.20 -12.78
C ASP A 23 0.17 1.61 -11.67
N THR A 24 0.76 1.31 -10.50
CA THR A 24 0.08 0.68 -9.36
C THR A 24 -0.08 1.60 -8.15
N GLU A 25 0.60 2.75 -8.11
CA GLU A 25 0.54 3.70 -7.00
C GLU A 25 -0.88 4.19 -6.66
N PRO A 26 -1.76 4.51 -7.65
CA PRO A 26 -3.14 4.89 -7.33
C PRO A 26 -3.91 3.79 -6.60
N ALA A 27 -3.79 2.55 -7.07
CA ALA A 27 -4.50 1.41 -6.47
C ALA A 27 -3.92 1.02 -5.09
N LEU A 28 -2.60 1.16 -4.89
CA LEU A 28 -1.96 1.00 -3.58
C LEU A 28 -2.44 2.09 -2.60
N GLY A 29 -2.49 3.34 -3.05
CA GLY A 29 -2.96 4.47 -2.26
C GLY A 29 -4.43 4.33 -1.85
N GLU A 30 -5.30 3.87 -2.75
CA GLU A 30 -6.71 3.59 -2.44
C GLU A 30 -6.87 2.52 -1.36
N ALA A 31 -6.13 1.41 -1.47
CA ALA A 31 -6.16 0.33 -0.48
C ALA A 31 -5.66 0.79 0.90
N LEU A 32 -4.53 1.52 0.93
CA LEU A 32 -3.98 2.08 2.16
C LEU A 32 -4.92 3.09 2.80
N ASN A 33 -5.50 4.02 2.03
CA ASN A 33 -6.42 5.00 2.57
C ASN A 33 -7.67 4.33 3.15
N HIS A 34 -8.24 3.34 2.45
CA HIS A 34 -9.38 2.59 2.95
C HIS A 34 -9.09 1.87 4.28
N THR A 35 -7.95 1.18 4.37
CA THR A 35 -7.57 0.42 5.57
C THR A 35 -7.24 1.32 6.76
N ILE A 36 -6.65 2.50 6.51
CA ILE A 36 -6.42 3.52 7.54
C ILE A 36 -7.76 4.12 8.02
N LEU A 37 -8.65 4.49 7.10
CA LEU A 37 -9.95 5.10 7.46
C LEU A 37 -10.88 4.13 8.20
N THR A 38 -10.77 2.83 7.93
CA THR A 38 -11.55 1.79 8.63
C THR A 38 -10.90 1.31 9.92
N GLY A 39 -9.73 1.84 10.28
CA GLY A 39 -9.02 1.50 11.52
C GLY A 39 -8.41 0.10 11.53
N ILE A 40 -8.21 -0.52 10.36
CA ILE A 40 -7.56 -1.83 10.23
C ILE A 40 -6.06 -1.71 10.54
N ILE A 41 -5.45 -0.62 10.09
CA ILE A 41 -4.07 -0.25 10.39
C ILE A 41 -3.96 1.26 10.65
N ASN A 42 -2.91 1.68 11.33
CA ASN A 42 -2.50 3.07 11.41
C ASN A 42 -1.42 3.36 10.36
N ARG A 43 -1.28 4.63 9.96
CA ARG A 43 -0.31 5.02 8.93
C ARG A 43 1.13 4.72 9.36
N ASP A 44 1.47 4.90 10.62
CA ASP A 44 2.79 4.66 11.19
C ASP A 44 3.17 3.17 11.25
N GLU A 45 2.21 2.25 11.07
CA GLU A 45 2.48 0.82 11.01
C GLU A 45 3.03 0.37 9.66
N VAL A 46 2.94 1.18 8.60
CA VAL A 46 3.37 0.79 7.24
C VAL A 46 4.54 1.61 6.72
N PHE A 47 5.46 0.93 6.04
CA PHE A 47 6.57 1.51 5.30
C PHE A 47 6.30 1.40 3.81
N VAL A 48 6.23 2.55 3.11
CA VAL A 48 5.96 2.61 1.67
C VAL A 48 7.20 3.11 0.96
N THR A 49 7.69 2.35 -0.02
CA THR A 49 8.82 2.72 -0.89
C THR A 49 8.31 3.00 -2.29
N SER A 50 8.73 4.12 -2.88
CA SER A 50 8.54 4.41 -4.32
C SER A 50 9.89 4.70 -4.98
N LYS A 51 9.91 4.73 -6.31
CA LYS A 51 11.13 4.85 -7.13
C LYS A 51 10.95 5.94 -8.16
N LEU A 52 11.89 6.87 -8.21
CA LEU A 52 12.00 7.83 -9.32
C LEU A 52 12.41 7.07 -10.58
N PHE A 53 11.68 7.31 -11.67
CA PHE A 53 12.01 6.74 -12.97
C PHE A 53 12.81 7.75 -13.82
N VAL A 54 13.73 7.24 -14.65
CA VAL A 54 14.58 8.00 -15.58
C VAL A 54 14.39 7.51 -17.01
#